data_AF-A0A8D9M9M0-F1
#
_entry.id   AF-A0A8D9M9M0-F1
#
_cell.length_a   1.000
_cell.length_b   1.000
_cell.length_c   1.000
_cell.angle_alpha   90.00
_cell.angle_beta   90.00
_cell.angle_gamma   90.00
#
_symmetry.space_group_name_H-M   'P 1'
#
loop_
_entity.id
_entity.type
_entity.pdbx_description
1 polymer ?
#
loop_
_entity_poly.entity_id
_entity_poly.type
_entity_poly.pdbx_seq_one_letter_code
_entity_poly.pdbx_strand_id
1 'polypeptide(L)'
;MPVEPSVDVWETLMNFSRVHGDVELGDRCAELVEKLDATSTREWRNERVEKENKQEWTFGYKEEVAVVRKLIDSRPRSSVTVLSNFRICPNCHDALKLMSEITGRQLIKRDSKKFHIFGKGLCSCNDRW
;
A
#
# COMPACT_ATOMS: atom_id res chain seq x y z
N MET A 1 -18.02 0.72 -1.80
CA MET A 1 -17.78 -0.67 -2.25
C MET A 1 -16.34 -0.96 -1.87
N PRO A 2 -16.06 -1.90 -0.94
CA PRO A 2 -14.69 -2.18 -0.54
C PRO A 2 -13.94 -2.73 -1.76
N VAL A 3 -12.87 -2.06 -2.18
CA VAL A 3 -11.99 -2.57 -3.24
C VAL A 3 -10.84 -3.26 -2.56
N GLU A 4 -10.66 -4.55 -2.86
CA GLU A 4 -9.60 -5.34 -2.26
C GLU A 4 -8.23 -4.83 -2.74
N PRO A 5 -7.26 -4.65 -1.82
CA PRO A 5 -5.91 -4.20 -2.14
C PRO A 5 -5.21 -5.23 -3.02
N SER A 6 -4.55 -4.78 -4.09
CA SER A 6 -3.99 -5.67 -5.11
C SER A 6 -2.86 -6.55 -4.56
N VAL A 7 -2.70 -7.71 -5.18
CA VAL A 7 -1.62 -8.69 -4.93
C VAL A 7 -0.24 -8.03 -4.89
N ASP A 8 -0.03 -6.98 -5.68
CA ASP A 8 1.25 -6.28 -5.87
C ASP A 8 1.78 -5.60 -4.61
N VAL A 9 0.88 -5.01 -3.82
CA VAL A 9 1.23 -4.38 -2.54
C VAL A 9 1.81 -5.45 -1.61
N TRP A 10 1.24 -6.65 -1.66
CA TRP A 10 1.65 -7.79 -0.86
C TRP A 10 2.91 -8.47 -1.39
N GLU A 11 3.08 -8.63 -2.70
CA GLU A 11 4.31 -9.15 -3.31
C GLU A 11 5.50 -8.23 -3.02
N THR A 12 5.30 -6.91 -3.11
CA THR A 12 6.33 -5.92 -2.82
C THR A 12 6.74 -5.96 -1.36
N LEU A 13 5.76 -6.02 -0.45
CA LEU A 13 6.04 -6.13 0.99
C LEU A 13 6.73 -7.46 1.31
N MET A 14 6.30 -8.57 0.70
CA MET A 14 6.87 -9.92 0.88
C MET A 14 8.33 -10.00 0.43
N ASN A 15 8.62 -9.58 -0.81
CA ASN A 15 9.98 -9.61 -1.35
C ASN A 15 10.92 -8.74 -0.52
N PHE A 16 10.43 -7.57 -0.09
CA PHE A 16 11.22 -6.67 0.73
C PHE A 16 11.47 -7.22 2.14
N SER A 17 10.44 -7.78 2.80
CA SER A 17 10.55 -8.45 4.09
C SER A 17 11.56 -9.59 4.07
N ARG A 18 11.58 -10.40 2.99
CA ARG A 18 12.56 -11.48 2.79
C ARG A 18 13.99 -10.96 2.64
N VAL A 19 14.19 -9.87 1.89
CA VAL A 19 15.52 -9.26 1.69
C VAL A 19 16.08 -8.69 2.99
N HIS A 20 15.22 -8.20 3.88
CA HIS A 20 15.62 -7.53 5.12
C HIS A 20 15.52 -8.40 6.39
N GLY A 21 15.16 -9.67 6.26
CA GLY A 21 15.13 -10.64 7.37
C GLY A 21 13.93 -10.51 8.31
N ASP A 22 12.89 -9.76 7.92
CA ASP A 22 11.62 -9.70 8.66
C ASP A 22 10.70 -10.85 8.19
N VAL A 23 11.04 -12.04 8.66
CA VAL A 23 10.43 -13.31 8.20
C VAL A 23 8.93 -13.35 8.54
N GLU A 24 8.53 -12.85 9.71
CA GLU A 24 7.13 -12.86 10.17
C GLU A 24 6.22 -11.97 9.30
N LEU A 25 6.71 -10.78 8.93
CA LEU A 25 5.99 -9.92 7.99
C LEU A 25 5.99 -10.52 6.58
N GLY A 26 7.10 -11.13 6.16
CA GLY A 26 7.22 -11.82 4.88
C GLY A 26 6.21 -12.96 4.72
N ASP A 27 6.07 -13.81 5.74
CA ASP A 27 5.15 -14.94 5.73
C ASP A 27 3.69 -14.49 5.73
N ARG A 28 3.35 -13.47 6.51
CA ARG A 28 2.01 -12.85 6.49
C ARG A 28 1.66 -12.25 5.14
N CYS A 29 2.62 -11.62 4.46
CA CYS A 29 2.40 -11.08 3.11
C CYS A 29 2.28 -12.20 2.07
N ALA A 30 3.02 -13.30 2.23
CA ALA A 30 2.91 -14.47 1.37
C ALA A 30 1.52 -15.12 1.43
N GLU A 31 0.98 -15.30 2.64
CA GLU A 31 -0.39 -15.82 2.80
C GLU A 31 -1.45 -14.91 2.16
N LEU A 32 -1.25 -13.60 2.21
CA LEU A 32 -2.17 -12.63 1.62
C LEU A 32 -2.05 -12.60 0.08
N VAL A 33 -0.84 -12.70 -0.47
CA VAL A 33 -0.62 -12.87 -1.91
C VAL A 33 -1.32 -14.13 -2.41
N GLU A 34 -1.15 -15.26 -1.72
CA GLU A 34 -1.74 -16.53 -2.16
C GLU A 34 -3.28 -16.50 -2.14
N LYS A 35 -3.87 -15.89 -1.10
CA LYS A 35 -5.34 -15.70 -1.01
C LYS A 35 -5.88 -14.78 -2.10
N LEU A 36 -5.13 -13.75 -2.49
CA LEU A 36 -5.54 -12.77 -3.50
C LEU A 36 -5.24 -13.25 -4.95
N ASP A 37 -4.19 -14.04 -5.18
CA ASP A 37 -3.85 -14.59 -6.50
C ASP A 37 -4.87 -15.64 -6.97
N ALA A 38 -5.59 -16.28 -6.05
CA ALA A 38 -6.74 -17.12 -6.37
C ALA A 38 -7.90 -16.35 -7.05
N THR A 39 -7.88 -15.01 -7.00
CA THR A 39 -8.94 -14.13 -7.53
C THR A 39 -8.50 -13.21 -8.67
N SER A 40 -7.19 -13.05 -8.92
CA SER A 40 -6.65 -12.15 -9.97
C SER A 40 -6.26 -12.92 -11.23
N THR A 41 -6.88 -12.63 -12.37
CA THR A 41 -6.53 -13.24 -13.67
C THR A 41 -5.14 -12.81 -14.15
N ARG A 42 -4.36 -13.78 -14.64
CA ARG A 42 -2.99 -13.67 -15.20
C ARG A 42 -2.79 -12.56 -16.25
N GLU A 43 -3.87 -12.05 -16.81
CA GLU A 43 -3.92 -10.96 -17.80
C GLU A 43 -3.54 -9.61 -17.19
N TRP A 44 -3.98 -9.32 -15.96
CA TRP A 44 -3.69 -8.05 -15.29
C TRP A 44 -2.19 -7.93 -14.92
N ARG A 45 -1.57 -9.07 -14.58
CA ARG A 45 -0.12 -9.19 -14.32
C ARG A 45 0.73 -8.83 -15.55
N ASN A 46 0.27 -9.13 -16.75
CA ASN A 46 1.00 -8.85 -18.00
C ASN A 46 0.91 -7.37 -18.40
N GLU A 47 -0.27 -6.75 -18.28
CA GLU A 47 -0.43 -5.30 -18.47
C GLU A 47 0.46 -4.49 -17.52
N ARG A 48 0.67 -5.00 -16.29
CA ARG A 48 1.53 -4.40 -15.27
C ARG A 48 3.00 -4.35 -15.71
N VAL A 49 3.55 -5.49 -16.14
CA VAL A 49 4.93 -5.58 -16.66
C VAL A 49 5.13 -4.67 -17.87
N GLU A 50 4.11 -4.55 -18.73
CA GLU A 50 4.16 -3.60 -19.85
C GLU A 50 4.20 -2.14 -19.40
N LYS A 51 3.37 -1.74 -18.43
CA LYS A 51 3.35 -0.36 -17.90
C LYS A 51 4.64 -0.02 -17.14
N GLU A 52 5.23 -0.97 -16.42
CA GLU A 52 6.54 -0.83 -15.77
C GLU A 52 7.66 -0.63 -16.79
N ASN A 53 7.72 -1.47 -17.83
CA ASN A 53 8.70 -1.37 -18.90
C ASN A 53 8.58 -0.05 -19.70
N LYS A 54 7.37 0.51 -19.80
CA LYS A 54 7.10 1.79 -20.46
C LYS A 54 7.26 3.01 -19.53
N GLN A 55 7.63 2.82 -18.26
CA GLN A 55 7.67 3.87 -17.23
C GLN A 55 6.34 4.62 -17.05
N GLU A 56 5.23 4.00 -17.40
CA GLU A 56 3.88 4.55 -17.26
C GLU A 56 3.34 4.26 -15.86
N TRP A 57 3.90 4.94 -14.86
CA TRP A 57 3.47 4.82 -13.47
C TRP A 57 2.16 5.60 -13.27
N THR A 58 1.07 4.90 -13.00
CA THR A 58 -0.18 5.55 -12.59
C THR A 58 0.04 6.32 -11.28
N PHE A 59 -0.64 7.46 -11.14
CA PHE A 59 -0.37 8.44 -10.08
C PHE A 59 -0.42 7.84 -8.65
N GLY A 60 -1.35 6.90 -8.40
CA GLY A 60 -1.51 6.25 -7.11
C GLY A 60 -0.34 5.36 -6.68
N TYR A 61 0.30 4.68 -7.64
CA TYR A 61 1.39 3.74 -7.37
C TYR A 61 2.61 4.42 -6.73
N LYS A 62 2.90 5.67 -7.10
CA LYS A 62 4.00 6.45 -6.48
C LYS A 62 3.75 6.75 -4.99
N GLU A 63 2.49 6.89 -4.58
CA GLU A 63 2.14 7.21 -3.20
C GLU A 63 2.28 5.99 -2.29
N GLU A 64 1.89 4.82 -2.79
CA GLU A 64 2.02 3.54 -2.09
C GLU A 64 3.48 3.16 -1.88
N VAL A 65 4.30 3.23 -2.93
CA VAL A 65 5.75 2.97 -2.82
C VAL A 65 6.42 3.93 -1.82
N ALA A 66 6.02 5.20 -1.81
CA ALA A 66 6.56 6.17 -0.84
C ALA A 66 6.21 5.82 0.61
N VAL A 67 4.99 5.31 0.86
CA VAL A 67 4.58 4.87 2.21
C VAL A 67 5.31 3.62 2.62
N VAL A 68 5.41 2.62 1.74
CA VAL A 68 6.19 1.39 1.98
C VAL A 68 7.63 1.75 2.31
N ARG A 69 8.28 2.60 1.51
CA ARG A 69 9.65 3.04 1.76
C ARG A 69 9.82 3.70 3.12
N LYS A 70 8.90 4.58 3.51
CA LYS A 70 8.95 5.21 4.84
C LYS A 70 8.67 4.23 5.98
N LEU A 71 7.78 3.25 5.79
CA LEU A 71 7.52 2.21 6.77
C LEU A 71 8.80 1.44 7.09
N ILE A 72 9.58 1.14 6.06
CA ILE A 72 10.87 0.46 6.14
C ILE A 72 11.94 1.33 6.84
N ASP A 73 12.11 2.58 6.38
CA ASP A 73 13.20 3.44 6.85
C ASP A 73 12.97 4.00 8.27
N SER A 74 11.80 3.74 8.86
CA SER A 74 11.40 4.29 10.15
C SER A 74 11.39 3.22 11.25
N ARG A 75 11.51 3.68 12.50
CA ARG A 75 11.48 2.78 13.66
C ARG A 75 10.14 2.02 13.72
N PRO A 76 10.16 0.73 14.12
CA PRO A 76 8.93 -0.02 14.37
C PRO A 76 7.97 0.78 15.25
N ARG A 77 6.68 0.72 14.93
CA ARG A 77 5.58 1.41 15.65
C ARG A 77 5.61 2.95 15.62
N SER A 78 6.55 3.61 14.94
CA SER A 78 6.48 5.08 14.79
C SER A 78 5.37 5.48 13.79
N SER A 79 4.93 6.73 13.78
CA SER A 79 4.06 7.21 12.68
C SER A 79 4.83 7.36 11.37
N VAL A 80 4.15 7.20 10.24
CA VAL A 80 4.70 7.47 8.90
C VAL A 80 3.91 8.58 8.22
N THR A 81 4.59 9.63 7.74
CA THR A 81 3.93 10.75 7.07
C THR A 81 4.37 10.87 5.62
N VAL A 82 3.42 10.92 4.67
CA VAL A 82 3.68 11.17 3.25
C VAL A 82 2.92 12.41 2.79
N LEU A 83 3.60 13.29 2.05
CA LEU A 83 3.02 14.51 1.50
C LEU A 83 2.93 14.38 -0.03
N SER A 84 1.84 14.87 -0.61
CA SER A 84 1.61 14.90 -2.05
C SER A 84 0.76 16.10 -2.42
N ASN A 85 0.99 16.63 -3.61
CA ASN A 85 0.24 17.77 -4.16
C ASN A 85 -1.03 17.36 -4.91
N PHE A 86 -1.40 16.08 -4.88
CA PHE A 86 -2.54 15.54 -5.61
C PHE A 86 -3.55 14.95 -4.63
N ARG A 87 -4.82 14.90 -5.05
CA ARG A 87 -5.88 14.28 -4.24
C ARG A 87 -5.65 12.77 -4.21
N ILE A 88 -5.82 12.18 -3.03
CA ILE A 88 -5.71 10.72 -2.91
C ILE A 88 -6.81 10.04 -3.74
N CYS A 89 -6.45 9.00 -4.48
CA CYS A 89 -7.45 8.20 -5.18
C CYS A 89 -8.06 7.14 -4.23
N PRO A 90 -9.26 6.61 -4.54
CA PRO A 90 -9.91 5.60 -3.70
C PRO A 90 -9.04 4.38 -3.42
N ASN A 91 -8.31 3.88 -4.42
CA ASN A 91 -7.45 2.70 -4.28
C ASN A 91 -6.32 2.95 -3.27
N CYS A 92 -5.61 4.07 -3.39
CA CYS A 92 -4.55 4.40 -2.42
C CYS A 92 -5.12 4.67 -1.03
N HIS A 93 -6.32 5.22 -0.95
CA HIS A 93 -6.99 5.44 0.33
C HIS A 93 -7.28 4.12 1.05
N ASP A 94 -7.77 3.11 0.34
CA ASP A 94 -8.04 1.78 0.91
C ASP A 94 -6.76 0.99 1.17
N ALA A 95 -5.74 1.11 0.31
CA ALA A 95 -4.42 0.54 0.55
C ALA A 95 -3.80 1.08 1.85
N LEU A 96 -3.91 2.39 2.12
CA LEU A 96 -3.35 2.98 3.34
C LEU A 96 -4.11 2.58 4.61
N LYS A 97 -5.43 2.38 4.53
CA LYS A 97 -6.19 1.80 5.65
C LYS A 97 -5.64 0.43 6.01
N LEU A 98 -5.57 -0.46 5.02
CA LEU A 98 -5.06 -1.81 5.18
C LEU A 98 -3.63 -1.82 5.73
N MET A 99 -2.73 -1.02 5.14
CA MET A 99 -1.36 -0.89 5.63
C MET A 99 -1.33 -0.44 7.10
N SER A 100 -2.21 0.47 7.52
CA SER A 100 -2.30 0.91 8.92
C SER A 100 -2.77 -0.19 9.88
N GLU A 101 -3.64 -1.09 9.42
CA GLU A 101 -4.11 -2.25 10.18
C GLU A 101 -3.00 -3.28 10.35
N ILE A 102 -2.35 -3.63 9.24
CA ILE A 102 -1.37 -4.73 9.19
C ILE A 102 -0.05 -4.36 9.85
N THR A 103 0.38 -3.11 9.70
CA THR A 103 1.57 -2.62 10.41
C THR A 103 1.25 -2.25 11.86
N GLY A 104 -0.02 -2.05 12.21
CA GLY A 104 -0.44 -1.49 13.49
C GLY A 104 0.06 -0.04 13.70
N ARG A 105 0.41 0.66 12.62
CA ARG A 105 1.01 2.02 12.66
C ARG A 105 0.02 3.06 12.21
N GLN A 106 0.18 4.25 12.76
CA GLN A 106 -0.53 5.43 12.26
C GLN A 106 0.17 5.94 10.99
N LEU A 107 -0.59 6.04 9.90
CA LEU A 107 -0.11 6.62 8.64
C LEU A 107 -0.78 7.98 8.44
N ILE A 108 -0.02 9.00 8.09
CA ILE A 108 -0.52 10.35 7.85
C ILE A 108 -0.23 10.69 6.40
N LYS A 109 -1.28 10.94 5.62
CA LYS A 109 -1.16 11.37 4.23
C LYS A 109 -1.69 12.78 4.09
N ARG A 110 -0.85 13.70 3.63
CA ARG A 110 -1.32 14.99 3.10
C ARG A 110 -1.48 14.85 1.60
N ASP A 111 -2.70 15.07 1.12
CA ASP A 111 -3.01 15.15 -0.31
C ASP A 111 -3.10 16.62 -0.75
N SER A 112 -3.81 16.97 -1.83
CA SER A 112 -4.03 18.38 -2.21
C SER A 112 -5.12 19.11 -1.40
N LYS A 113 -6.08 18.38 -0.81
CA LYS A 113 -7.28 18.92 -0.13
C LYS A 113 -7.27 18.88 1.40
N LYS A 114 -6.92 17.74 2.01
CA LYS A 114 -6.82 17.58 3.48
C LYS A 114 -5.71 16.62 3.93
N PHE A 115 -5.61 16.47 5.24
CA PHE A 115 -4.87 15.38 5.87
C PHE A 115 -5.80 14.17 6.06
N HIS A 116 -5.26 13.00 5.77
CA HIS A 116 -5.85 11.70 6.04
C HIS A 116 -4.99 11.02 7.11
N ILE A 117 -5.61 10.64 8.22
CA ILE A 117 -4.95 9.91 9.29
C ILE A 117 -5.52 8.50 9.28
N PHE A 118 -4.67 7.53 8.95
CA PHE A 118 -5.00 6.12 8.88
C PHE A 118 -4.54 5.40 10.14
N GLY A 119 -5.40 4.56 10.71
CA GLY A 119 -5.09 3.70 11.84
C GLY A 119 -6.15 2.64 12.03
N LYS A 120 -5.74 1.41 12.35
CA LYS A 120 -6.63 0.26 12.57
C LYS A 120 -7.61 0.03 11.40
N GLY A 121 -7.14 0.19 10.16
CA GLY A 121 -7.99 -0.03 8.99
C GLY A 121 -8.96 1.12 8.67
N LEU A 122 -8.90 2.23 9.40
CA LEU A 122 -9.82 3.36 9.24
C LEU A 122 -9.08 4.63 8.86
N CYS A 123 -9.79 5.56 8.21
CA CYS A 123 -9.29 6.90 7.91
C CYS A 123 -10.13 7.99 8.58
N SER A 124 -9.47 9.03 9.07
CA SER A 124 -10.12 10.21 9.68
C SER A 124 -11.07 10.98 8.74
N CYS A 125 -11.00 10.76 7.42
CA CYS A 125 -11.85 11.47 6.45
C CYS A 125 -13.24 10.83 6.26
N ASN A 126 -13.50 9.68 6.90
CA ASN A 126 -14.76 8.93 6.82
C ASN A 126 -15.19 8.66 5.36
N ASP A 127 -14.24 8.19 4.55
CA ASP A 127 -14.42 7.80 3.14
C ASP A 127 -14.89 8.91 2.21
N ARG A 128 -14.52 10.16 2.51
CA ARG A 128 -14.80 11.31 1.65
C ARG A 128 -13.60 11.74 0.79
N TRP A 129 -12.67 10.81 0.51
CA TRP A 129 -11.34 10.98 -0.12
C TRP A 129 -11.07 12.38 -0.69
#